data_AF-A0AA38MHH5-F1
#
_entry.id   AF-A0AA38MHH5-F1
#
_cell.length_a   1.000
_cell.length_b   1.000
_cell.length_c   1.000
_cell.angle_alpha   90.00
_cell.angle_beta   90.00
_cell.angle_gamma   90.00
#
_symmetry.space_group_name_H-M   'P 1'
#
loop_
_entity.id
_entity.type
_entity.pdbx_description
1 polymer ?
#
loop_
_entity_poly.entity_id
_entity_poly.type
_entity_poly.pdbx_seq_one_letter_code
_entity_poly.pdbx_strand_id
1 'polypeptide(L)'
;MFDALNRKIPRQGVTPASKDFRVLQESLLWLNNWENNVKTRAVEECHFLTQNTAQGLRITLHSAMDLCLYMSEKYNFTYLLTGKINQDPLEKFFGTIRMAGGQNDHPATPTFCNSTNYYPYTLY
;
A
#
# COMPACT_ATOMS: atom_id res chain seq x y z
N MET A 1 10.31 -3.79 5.29
CA MET A 1 9.53 -3.39 4.10
C MET A 1 8.12 -2.96 4.45
N PHE A 2 7.26 -3.86 4.96
CA PHE A 2 5.84 -3.58 5.20
C PHE A 2 5.59 -2.34 6.07
N ASP A 3 6.30 -2.21 7.19
CA ASP A 3 6.18 -1.03 8.06
C ASP A 3 6.51 0.28 7.35
N ALA A 4 7.54 0.29 6.49
CA ALA A 4 7.93 1.45 5.71
C ALA A 4 6.87 1.85 4.67
N LEU A 5 6.12 0.88 4.15
CA LEU A 5 4.98 1.09 3.24
C LEU A 5 3.67 1.40 3.99
N ASN A 6 3.64 1.40 5.33
CA ASN A 6 2.42 1.57 6.11
C ASN A 6 2.59 2.52 7.31
N ARG A 7 3.40 3.58 7.16
CA ARG A 7 3.62 4.58 8.21
C ARG A 7 2.40 5.48 8.36
N LYS A 8 1.85 5.54 9.58
CA LYS A 8 0.59 6.25 9.91
C LYS A 8 0.77 7.46 10.80
N ILE A 9 1.93 7.61 11.45
CA ILE A 9 2.20 8.64 12.45
C ILE A 9 3.30 9.58 11.93
N PRO A 10 3.14 10.92 12.07
CA PRO A 10 4.14 11.90 11.64
C PRO A 10 5.58 11.61 12.07
N ARG A 11 5.80 11.20 13.32
CA ARG A 11 7.13 10.89 13.87
C ARG A 11 7.85 9.75 13.14
N GLN A 12 7.09 8.91 12.43
CA GLN A 12 7.61 7.79 11.65
C GLN A 12 7.44 8.02 10.14
N GLY A 13 7.13 9.23 9.71
CA GLY A 13 6.94 9.54 8.30
C GLY A 13 8.23 9.28 7.51
N VAL A 14 8.06 8.79 6.29
CA VAL A 14 9.18 8.46 5.41
C VAL A 14 9.75 9.75 4.84
N THR A 15 11.08 9.89 4.93
CA THR A 15 11.85 10.99 4.33
C THR A 15 12.99 10.41 3.51
N PRO A 16 13.57 11.14 2.55
CA PRO A 16 14.70 10.63 1.75
C PRO A 16 15.91 10.18 2.59
N ALA A 17 16.12 10.78 3.77
CA ALA A 17 17.17 10.42 4.70
C ALA A 17 16.74 9.41 5.78
N SER A 18 15.48 8.99 5.80
CA SER A 18 14.94 8.12 6.85
C SER A 18 15.45 6.68 6.71
N LYS A 19 15.50 5.96 7.84
CA LYS A 19 15.76 4.52 7.87
C LYS A 19 14.76 3.75 7.00
N ASP A 20 13.50 4.18 6.99
CA ASP A 20 12.44 3.52 6.21
C ASP A 20 12.70 3.62 4.70
N PHE A 21 13.17 4.77 4.21
CA PHE A 21 13.55 4.94 2.82
C PHE A 21 14.70 4.01 2.42
N ARG A 22 15.70 3.84 3.30
CA ARG A 22 16.78 2.86 3.10
C ARG A 22 16.24 1.43 3.09
N VAL A 23 15.32 1.09 3.98
CA VAL A 23 14.66 -0.23 3.99
C VAL A 23 13.93 -0.51 2.67
N LEU A 24 13.31 0.49 2.03
CA LEU A 24 12.69 0.32 0.71
C LEU A 24 13.73 0.00 -0.38
N GLN A 25 14.87 0.71 -0.38
CA GLN A 25 15.99 0.44 -1.31
C GLN A 25 16.58 -0.96 -1.10
N GLU A 26 16.85 -1.34 0.15
CA GLU A 26 17.35 -2.66 0.52
C GLU A 26 16.36 -3.76 0.13
N SER A 27 15.05 -3.51 0.28
CA SER A 27 14.00 -4.46 -0.12
C SER A 27 13.96 -4.67 -1.63
N LEU A 28 14.15 -3.61 -2.42
CA LEU A 28 14.22 -3.70 -3.88
C LEU A 28 15.46 -4.48 -4.32
N LEU A 29 16.62 -4.22 -3.71
CA LEU A 29 17.85 -4.97 -3.98
C LEU A 29 17.69 -6.44 -3.61
N TRP A 30 17.07 -6.73 -2.47
CA TRP A 30 16.78 -8.10 -2.05
C TRP A 30 15.87 -8.82 -3.04
N LEU A 31 14.80 -8.17 -3.53
CA LEU A 31 13.91 -8.74 -4.54
C LEU A 31 14.64 -9.04 -5.87
N ASN A 32 15.54 -8.14 -6.29
CA ASN A 32 16.42 -8.37 -7.45
C ASN A 32 17.32 -9.59 -7.28
N ASN A 33 17.96 -9.70 -6.12
CA ASN A 33 18.87 -10.82 -5.85
C ASN A 33 18.10 -12.14 -5.76
N TRP A 34 16.91 -12.13 -5.17
CA TRP A 34 16.05 -13.31 -5.11
C TRP A 34 15.64 -13.79 -6.50
N GLU A 35 15.20 -12.87 -7.38
CA GLU A 35 14.89 -13.22 -8.77
C GLU A 35 16.13 -13.71 -9.54
N ASN A 36 17.30 -13.13 -9.29
CA ASN A 36 18.55 -13.58 -9.91
C ASN A 36 18.93 -15.00 -9.47
N ASN A 37 18.70 -15.36 -8.20
CA ASN A 37 18.93 -16.72 -7.69
C ASN A 37 18.04 -17.76 -8.39
N VAL A 38 16.85 -17.37 -8.84
CA VAL A 38 16.01 -18.23 -9.69
C VAL A 38 16.64 -18.40 -11.07
N LYS A 39 17.12 -17.31 -11.67
CA LYS A 39 17.77 -17.31 -13.00
C LYS A 39 19.05 -18.14 -13.02
N THR A 40 19.84 -18.11 -11.94
CA THR A 40 21.06 -18.91 -11.78
C THR A 40 20.79 -20.35 -11.34
N ARG A 41 19.51 -20.75 -11.20
CA ARG A 41 19.07 -22.07 -10.72
C ARG A 41 19.54 -22.42 -9.30
N ALA A 42 19.86 -21.41 -8.49
CA ALA A 42 20.13 -21.57 -7.06
C ALA A 42 18.83 -21.73 -6.24
N VAL A 43 17.70 -21.28 -6.78
CA VAL A 43 16.35 -21.40 -6.21
C VAL A 43 15.40 -21.89 -7.31
N GLU A 44 14.50 -22.81 -6.99
CA GLU A 44 13.48 -23.26 -7.94
C GLU A 44 12.41 -22.18 -8.17
N GLU A 45 11.86 -22.10 -9.38
CA GLU A 45 10.87 -21.09 -9.75
C GLU A 45 9.61 -21.12 -8.88
N CYS A 46 9.19 -22.30 -8.41
CA CYS A 46 8.05 -22.49 -7.50
C CYS A 46 8.25 -21.83 -6.12
N HIS A 47 9.50 -21.55 -5.74
CA HIS A 47 9.85 -20.85 -4.50
C HIS A 47 9.95 -19.33 -4.70
N PHE A 48 9.62 -18.80 -5.88
CA PHE A 48 9.59 -17.37 -6.15
C PHE A 48 8.16 -16.86 -6.32
N LEU A 49 8.00 -15.53 -6.26
CA LEU A 49 6.73 -14.88 -6.53
C LEU A 49 6.31 -15.12 -7.98
N THR A 50 5.00 -15.14 -8.23
CA THR A 50 4.51 -15.07 -9.61
C THR A 50 5.02 -13.80 -10.28
N GLN A 51 5.21 -13.84 -11.60
CA GLN A 51 5.73 -12.71 -12.36
C GLN A 51 4.94 -11.41 -12.09
N ASN A 52 3.61 -11.50 -12.08
CA ASN A 52 2.75 -10.34 -11.82
C ASN A 52 2.96 -9.76 -10.41
N THR A 53 3.06 -10.61 -9.39
CA THR A 53 3.29 -10.16 -8.01
C THR A 53 4.68 -9.54 -7.85
N ALA A 54 5.71 -10.13 -8.42
CA ALA A 54 7.07 -9.58 -8.39
C ALA A 54 7.13 -8.20 -9.07
N GLN A 55 6.53 -8.06 -10.26
CA GLN A 55 6.46 -6.78 -10.98
C GLN A 55 5.64 -5.73 -10.21
N GLY A 56 4.48 -6.11 -9.68
CA GLY A 56 3.66 -5.22 -8.86
C GLY A 56 4.40 -4.71 -7.62
N LEU A 57 5.17 -5.59 -6.96
CA LEU A 57 5.98 -5.22 -5.80
C LEU A 57 7.12 -4.26 -6.19
N ARG A 58 7.78 -4.46 -7.34
CA ARG A 58 8.80 -3.53 -7.87
C ARG A 58 8.22 -2.15 -8.12
N ILE A 59 7.09 -2.10 -8.83
CA ILE A 59 6.40 -0.85 -9.14
C ILE A 59 6.02 -0.13 -7.84
N THR A 60 5.49 -0.86 -6.85
CA THR A 60 5.12 -0.30 -5.55
C THR A 60 6.33 0.32 -4.81
N LEU A 61 7.46 -0.40 -4.75
CA LEU A 61 8.68 0.08 -4.10
C LEU A 61 9.24 1.33 -4.81
N HIS A 62 9.36 1.29 -6.13
CA HIS A 62 9.82 2.44 -6.92
C HIS A 62 8.89 3.64 -6.74
N SER A 63 7.59 3.44 -6.92
CA SER A 63 6.60 4.52 -6.82
C SER A 63 6.58 5.16 -5.43
N ALA A 64 6.73 4.38 -4.36
CA ALA A 64 6.81 4.91 -3.01
C ALA A 64 8.06 5.77 -2.78
N MET A 65 9.22 5.34 -3.31
CA MET A 65 10.46 6.11 -3.23
C MET A 65 10.40 7.38 -4.08
N ASP A 66 9.95 7.27 -5.33
CA ASP A 66 9.83 8.40 -6.26
C ASP A 66 8.86 9.44 -5.75
N LEU A 67 7.73 9.02 -5.18
CA LEU A 67 6.75 9.92 -4.57
C LEU A 67 7.34 10.63 -3.33
N CYS A 68 8.11 9.92 -2.51
CA CYS A 68 8.79 10.51 -1.35
C CYS A 68 9.80 11.59 -1.79
N LEU A 69 10.62 11.30 -2.80
CA LEU A 69 11.56 12.27 -3.37
C LEU A 69 10.84 13.46 -3.97
N TYR A 70 9.85 13.21 -4.85
CA TYR A 70 9.10 14.26 -5.53
C TYR A 70 8.37 15.20 -4.57
N MET A 71 7.71 14.66 -3.54
CA MET A 71 7.03 15.47 -2.53
C MET A 71 8.01 16.29 -1.68
N SER A 72 9.17 15.71 -1.36
CA SER A 72 10.22 16.41 -0.61
C SER A 72 10.89 17.51 -1.44
N GLU A 73 11.31 17.22 -2.66
CA GLU A 73 12.10 18.13 -3.50
C GLU A 73 11.25 19.24 -4.13
N LYS A 74 10.06 18.90 -4.65
CA LYS A 74 9.21 19.86 -5.36
C LYS A 74 8.35 20.70 -4.43
N TYR A 75 7.87 20.11 -3.34
CA TYR A 75 6.89 20.74 -2.46
C TYR A 75 7.37 20.95 -1.02
N ASN A 76 8.62 20.60 -0.71
CA ASN A 76 9.22 20.74 0.63
C ASN A 76 8.41 20.06 1.74
N PHE A 77 7.77 18.92 1.44
CA PHE A 77 7.10 18.12 2.46
C PHE A 77 8.13 17.58 3.45
N THR A 78 7.89 17.76 4.75
CA THR A 78 8.79 17.28 5.81
C THR A 78 8.85 15.75 5.86
N TYR A 79 7.75 15.08 5.54
CA TYR A 79 7.64 13.62 5.54
C TYR A 79 6.45 13.13 4.71
N LEU A 80 6.48 11.86 4.34
CA LEU A 80 5.39 11.15 3.66
C LEU A 80 4.78 10.07 4.57
N LEU A 81 3.45 10.05 4.70
CA LEU A 81 2.73 8.99 5.42
C LEU A 81 2.29 7.91 4.43
N THR A 82 3.11 6.88 4.27
CA THR A 82 2.87 5.80 3.31
C THR A 82 1.58 5.02 3.59
N GLY A 83 1.15 4.95 4.85
CA GLY A 83 -0.14 4.35 5.24
C GLY A 83 -1.39 5.15 4.79
N LYS A 84 -1.22 6.28 4.10
CA LYS A 84 -2.31 7.02 3.42
C LYS A 84 -2.38 6.75 1.92
N ILE A 85 -1.43 5.98 1.39
CA ILE A 85 -1.25 5.70 -0.05
C ILE A 85 -1.69 4.26 -0.37
N ASN A 86 -2.59 3.70 0.43
CA ASN A 86 -3.12 2.35 0.27
C ASN A 86 -4.65 2.37 0.17
N GLN A 87 -5.22 1.22 -0.20
CA GLN A 87 -6.66 1.07 -0.41
C GLN A 87 -7.41 0.75 0.90
N ASP A 88 -6.73 0.54 2.04
CA ASP A 88 -7.36 0.21 3.33
C ASP A 88 -8.51 1.17 3.71
N PRO A 89 -8.44 2.50 3.53
CA PRO A 89 -9.55 3.38 3.86
C PRO A 89 -10.81 3.10 3.03
N LEU A 90 -10.63 2.73 1.76
CA LEU A 90 -11.72 2.36 0.86
C LEU A 90 -12.32 1.00 1.24
N GLU A 91 -11.48 0.03 1.58
CA GLU A 91 -11.93 -1.27 2.07
C GLU A 91 -12.71 -1.16 3.38
N LYS A 92 -12.25 -0.30 4.30
CA LYS A 92 -12.97 0.01 5.54
C LYS A 92 -14.33 0.63 5.25
N PHE A 93 -14.40 1.55 4.29
CA PHE A 93 -15.67 2.12 3.84
C PHE A 93 -16.62 1.02 3.35
N PHE A 94 -16.16 0.13 2.47
CA PHE A 94 -16.99 -1.00 2.01
C PHE A 94 -17.41 -1.93 3.15
N GLY A 95 -16.54 -2.18 4.13
CA GLY A 95 -16.87 -2.93 5.34
C GLY A 95 -18.00 -2.28 6.13
N THR A 96 -17.94 -0.96 6.35
CA THR A 96 -19.00 -0.22 7.04
C THR A 96 -20.33 -0.27 6.28
N ILE A 97 -20.30 -0.13 4.95
CA ILE A 97 -21.51 -0.23 4.12
C ILE A 97 -22.15 -1.61 4.21
N ARG A 98 -21.36 -2.69 4.21
CA ARG A 98 -21.88 -4.06 4.41
C ARG A 98 -22.48 -4.23 5.81
N MET A 99 -21.81 -3.76 6.86
CA MET A 99 -22.33 -3.83 8.22
C MET A 99 -23.64 -3.06 8.40
N ALA A 100 -23.81 -1.92 7.73
CA ALA A 100 -25.06 -1.15 7.75
C ALA A 100 -26.25 -1.93 7.15
N GLY A 101 -25.99 -2.92 6.29
CA GLY A 101 -27.00 -3.80 5.69
C GLY A 101 -27.49 -4.94 6.60
N GLY A 102 -26.93 -5.09 7.81
CA GLY A 102 -27.26 -6.19 8.72
C GLY A 102 -26.92 -7.55 8.09
N GLN A 103 -27.92 -8.41 7.88
CA GLN A 103 -27.74 -9.72 7.23
C GLN A 103 -27.56 -9.62 5.70
N ASN A 104 -27.65 -8.43 5.11
CA ASN A 104 -27.47 -8.22 3.67
C ASN A 104 -26.01 -7.91 3.33
N ASP A 105 -25.13 -8.91 3.49
CA ASP A 105 -23.68 -8.78 3.25
C ASP A 105 -23.31 -8.49 1.79
N HIS A 106 -24.24 -8.75 0.86
CA HIS A 106 -24.08 -8.54 -0.58
C HIS A 106 -25.17 -7.61 -1.11
N PRO A 107 -25.13 -6.30 -0.78
CA PRO A 107 -26.17 -5.37 -1.19
C PRO A 107 -26.20 -5.24 -2.72
N ALA A 108 -27.41 -5.23 -3.29
CA ALA A 108 -27.61 -4.84 -4.68
C ALA A 108 -27.26 -3.34 -4.88
N THR A 109 -27.00 -2.94 -6.12
CA THR A 109 -26.60 -1.56 -6.47
C THR A 109 -27.49 -0.47 -5.85
N PRO A 110 -28.83 -0.57 -5.86
CA PRO A 110 -29.69 0.46 -5.24
C PRO A 110 -29.48 0.57 -3.73
N THR A 111 -29.32 -0.56 -3.06
CA THR A 111 -29.10 -0.63 -1.60
C THR A 111 -27.73 -0.06 -1.24
N PHE A 112 -26.70 -0.37 -2.01
CA PHE A 112 -25.37 0.22 -1.85
C PHE A 112 -25.37 1.75 -2.03
N CYS A 113 -26.04 2.25 -3.07
CA CYS A 113 -26.19 3.69 -3.31
C CYS A 113 -26.90 4.38 -2.15
N ASN A 114 -27.99 3.80 -1.65
CA ASN A 114 -28.71 4.34 -0.50
C ASN A 114 -27.82 4.38 0.74
N SER A 115 -27.16 3.28 1.12
CA SER A 115 -26.27 3.24 2.28
C SER A 115 -25.12 4.25 2.17
N THR A 116 -24.59 4.47 0.96
CA THR A 116 -23.55 5.46 0.70
C THR A 116 -24.05 6.89 0.92
N ASN A 117 -25.27 7.21 0.49
CA ASN A 117 -25.88 8.52 0.69
C ASN A 117 -26.14 8.83 2.18
N TYR A 118 -26.43 7.80 3.00
CA TYR A 118 -26.65 7.94 4.43
C TYR A 118 -25.36 7.89 5.27
N TYR A 119 -24.24 7.40 4.72
CA TYR A 119 -22.96 7.29 5.39
C TYR A 119 -22.47 8.55 6.14
N PRO A 120 -22.54 9.78 5.59
CA PRO A 120 -22.10 10.97 6.32
C PRO A 120 -22.96 11.30 7.55
N TYR A 121 -24.17 10.74 7.66
CA TYR A 121 -25.10 10.98 8.76
C TYR A 121 -25.04 9.92 9.86
N THR A 122 -24.35 8.80 9.64
CA THR A 122 -24.17 7.71 10.63
C THR A 122 -22.88 7.82 11.45
N LEU A 123 -22.08 8.87 11.25
CA LEU A 123 -20.82 9.12 11.97
C LEU A 123 -20.96 10.11 13.16
N TYR A 124 -22.18 10.42 13.60
CA TYR A 124 -22.48 11.24 14.78
C TYR A 124 -23.20 10.42 15.87
#